data_AF-A0A3L7NK17-F1
#
_entry.id   AF-A0A3L7NK17-F1
#
_cell.length_a   1.000
_cell.length_b   1.000
_cell.length_c   1.000
_cell.angle_alpha   90.00
_cell.angle_beta   90.00
_cell.angle_gamma   90.00
#
_symmetry.space_group_name_H-M   'P 1'
#
loop_
_entity.id
_entity.type
_entity.pdbx_description
1 polymer ?
#
loop_
_entity_poly.entity_id
_entity_poly.type
_entity_poly.pdbx_seq_one_letter_code
_entity_poly.pdbx_strand_id
1 'polypeptide(L)'
;MSASAAETRQALAEMMRARRGEKGRPIGLMIGISLAVAALLALVAYLILWLSGFFATDPRLVEVRAMQQEQVKKFAATGGPTNVLEAVELVTSMATINQKVNELPENMRGQAQQDGGKLFMTAMQKRMDNYFDLPAEQRQAELDKQIDQGEFMRKAWETGQSAMKAVGLGGTGGQASGGGPPAGGPPGGPPGQAGGARTEEERNKWRKDMIDKTSPEQRSRWTEYIRAMQERREQRGLPPGGPPR
;
A
#
# COMPACT_ATOMS: atom_id res chain seq x y z
N MET A 1 38.92 60.58 -64.59
CA MET A 1 39.61 61.04 -63.36
C MET A 1 39.65 59.86 -62.41
N SER A 2 40.80 59.17 -62.35
CA SER A 2 41.00 57.98 -61.51
C SER A 2 41.35 58.41 -60.09
N ALA A 3 40.54 58.01 -59.10
CA ALA A 3 40.86 58.19 -57.69
C ALA A 3 42.24 57.56 -57.39
N SER A 4 43.09 58.30 -56.67
CA SER A 4 44.44 57.83 -56.40
C SER A 4 44.43 56.64 -55.43
N ALA A 5 45.48 55.82 -55.46
CA ALA A 5 45.64 54.67 -54.56
C ALA A 5 45.57 55.05 -53.06
N ALA A 6 45.70 56.34 -52.71
CA ALA A 6 45.56 56.85 -51.36
C ALA A 6 44.08 57.00 -50.93
N GLU A 7 43.21 57.46 -51.84
CA GLU A 7 41.77 57.67 -51.56
C GLU A 7 41.04 56.33 -51.41
N THR A 8 41.43 55.34 -52.20
CA THR A 8 40.91 53.96 -52.07
C THR A 8 41.33 53.32 -50.75
N ARG A 9 42.54 53.60 -50.25
CA ARG A 9 42.99 53.12 -48.93
C ARG A 9 42.31 53.80 -47.77
N GLN A 10 42.02 55.10 -47.88
CA GLN A 10 41.29 55.85 -46.85
C GLN A 10 39.81 55.43 -46.79
N ALA A 11 39.15 55.27 -47.95
CA ALA A 11 37.78 54.75 -48.02
C ALA A 11 37.67 53.32 -47.46
N LEU A 12 38.66 52.47 -47.72
CA LEU A 12 38.72 51.12 -47.14
C LEU A 12 38.95 51.16 -45.62
N ALA A 13 39.78 52.07 -45.13
CA ALA A 13 40.05 52.23 -43.70
C ALA A 13 38.84 52.79 -42.93
N GLU A 14 38.03 53.66 -43.55
CA GLU A 14 36.77 54.12 -42.97
C GLU A 14 35.68 53.05 -42.98
N MET A 15 35.53 52.28 -44.07
CA MET A 15 34.63 51.12 -44.10
C MET A 15 34.99 50.10 -43.02
N MET A 16 36.28 49.85 -42.80
CA MET A 16 36.75 48.91 -41.78
C MET A 16 36.57 49.44 -40.36
N ARG A 17 36.56 50.76 -40.14
CA ARG A 17 36.18 51.36 -38.84
C ARG A 17 34.67 51.31 -38.61
N ALA A 18 33.86 51.61 -39.63
CA ALA A 18 32.40 51.52 -39.54
C ALA A 18 31.94 50.07 -39.22
N ARG A 19 32.61 49.07 -39.79
CA ARG A 19 32.33 47.64 -39.55
C ARG A 19 32.81 47.14 -38.17
N ARG A 20 33.68 47.88 -37.48
CA ARG A 20 34.20 47.52 -36.15
C ARG A 20 33.33 48.07 -35.00
N GLY A 21 32.29 48.85 -35.32
CA GLY A 21 31.39 49.49 -34.34
C GLY A 21 30.19 48.64 -33.89
N GLU A 22 29.72 47.66 -34.66
CA GLU A 22 28.58 46.83 -34.27
C GLU A 22 29.02 45.56 -33.55
N LYS A 23 29.27 45.67 -32.25
CA LYS A 23 29.28 44.51 -31.34
C LYS A 23 27.83 44.03 -31.15
N GLY A 24 27.31 43.31 -32.15
CA GLY A 24 26.07 42.55 -31.97
C GLY A 24 26.25 41.56 -30.82
N ARG A 25 25.43 41.67 -29.78
CA ARG A 25 25.41 40.70 -28.67
C ARG A 25 25.26 39.29 -29.25
N PRO A 26 26.09 38.31 -28.87
CA PRO A 26 26.06 37.00 -29.49
C PRO A 26 24.72 36.34 -29.16
N ILE A 27 23.93 36.05 -30.20
CA ILE A 27 22.59 35.45 -30.12
C ILE A 27 22.59 34.18 -29.25
N GLY A 28 23.69 33.42 -29.23
CA GLY A 28 23.87 32.24 -28.37
C GLY A 28 23.85 32.53 -26.86
N LEU A 29 24.35 33.70 -26.41
CA LEU A 29 24.30 34.10 -25.00
C LEU A 29 22.87 34.49 -24.60
N MET A 30 22.13 35.15 -25.50
CA MET A 30 20.72 35.51 -25.28
C MET A 30 19.81 34.27 -25.27
N ILE A 31 20.08 33.26 -26.10
CA ILE A 31 19.39 31.97 -26.07
C ILE A 31 19.70 31.20 -24.78
N GLY A 32 20.98 31.16 -24.36
CA GLY A 32 21.38 30.52 -23.11
C GLY A 32 20.75 31.17 -21.87
N ILE A 33 20.69 32.51 -21.82
CA ILE A 33 20.00 33.24 -20.74
C ILE A 33 18.50 32.98 -20.78
N SER A 34 17.87 32.97 -21.96
CA SER A 34 16.44 32.67 -22.11
C SER A 34 16.08 31.27 -21.59
N LEU A 35 16.90 30.26 -21.90
CA LEU A 35 16.71 28.90 -21.41
C LEU A 35 16.93 28.78 -19.91
N ALA A 36 17.94 29.47 -19.36
CA ALA A 36 18.18 29.51 -17.91
C ALA A 36 17.04 30.18 -17.15
N VAL A 37 16.49 31.29 -17.68
CA VAL A 37 15.33 31.97 -17.11
C VAL A 37 14.08 31.09 -17.20
N ALA A 38 13.84 30.41 -18.32
CA ALA A 38 12.71 29.49 -18.47
C ALA A 38 12.81 28.29 -17.49
N ALA A 39 14.00 27.72 -17.31
CA ALA A 39 14.24 26.64 -16.35
C ALA A 39 14.02 27.10 -14.91
N LEU A 40 14.46 28.32 -14.56
CA LEU A 40 14.23 28.91 -13.24
C LEU A 40 12.73 29.14 -12.99
N LEU A 41 12.00 29.66 -13.97
CA LEU A 41 10.55 29.86 -13.88
C LEU A 41 9.80 28.52 -13.76
N ALA A 42 10.24 27.48 -14.46
CA ALA A 42 9.67 26.13 -14.32
C ALA A 42 9.93 25.53 -12.93
N LEU A 43 11.13 25.72 -12.37
CA LEU A 43 11.46 25.32 -10.99
C LEU A 43 10.62 26.08 -9.96
N VAL A 44 10.45 27.39 -10.14
CA VAL A 44 9.59 28.21 -9.26
C VAL A 44 8.13 27.78 -9.38
N ALA A 45 7.62 27.54 -10.59
CA ALA A 45 6.26 27.03 -10.80
C ALA A 45 6.07 25.63 -10.18
N TYR A 46 7.04 24.74 -10.32
CA TYR A 46 7.04 23.44 -9.67
C TYR A 46 7.03 23.56 -8.15
N LEU A 47 7.85 24.45 -7.59
CA LEU A 47 7.93 24.70 -6.15
C LEU A 47 6.64 25.34 -5.63
N ILE A 48 6.00 26.22 -6.40
CA ILE A 48 4.67 26.78 -6.08
C ILE A 48 3.60 25.68 -6.13
N LEU A 49 3.59 24.83 -7.16
CA LEU A 49 2.65 23.70 -7.27
C LEU A 49 2.87 22.67 -6.14
N TRP A 50 4.12 22.48 -5.73
CA TRP A 50 4.46 21.60 -4.63
C TRP A 50 4.04 22.19 -3.27
N LEU A 51 4.33 23.47 -3.02
CA LEU A 51 3.92 24.17 -1.79
C LEU A 51 2.40 24.41 -1.70
N SER A 52 1.70 24.55 -2.83
CA SER A 52 0.25 24.69 -2.87
C SER A 52 -0.49 23.37 -2.61
N GLY A 53 0.25 22.27 -2.45
CA GLY A 53 -0.35 20.96 -2.25
C GLY A 53 -1.05 20.43 -3.50
N PHE A 54 -0.70 20.91 -4.70
CA PHE A 54 -1.25 20.37 -5.96
C PHE A 54 -0.96 18.87 -6.13
N PHE A 55 0.11 18.38 -5.50
CA PHE A 55 0.47 16.96 -5.42
C PHE A 55 0.05 16.29 -4.09
N ALA A 56 -0.69 16.99 -3.22
CA ALA A 56 -1.12 16.43 -1.94
C ALA A 56 -2.15 15.32 -2.15
N THR A 57 -1.94 14.20 -1.46
CA THR A 57 -2.91 13.08 -1.46
C THR A 57 -4.16 13.50 -0.71
N ASP A 58 -5.34 13.06 -1.17
CA ASP A 58 -6.63 13.35 -0.52
C ASP A 58 -6.54 13.07 0.99
N PRO A 59 -6.89 14.05 1.84
CA PRO A 59 -6.77 13.93 3.30
C PRO A 59 -7.51 12.71 3.86
N ARG A 60 -8.61 12.27 3.22
CA ARG A 60 -9.38 11.09 3.66
C ARG A 60 -8.59 9.80 3.50
N LEU A 61 -7.85 9.65 2.41
CA LEU A 61 -6.99 8.48 2.18
C LEU A 61 -5.78 8.49 3.11
N VAL A 62 -5.21 9.67 3.37
CA VAL A 62 -4.11 9.83 4.34
C VAL A 62 -4.56 9.42 5.74
N GLU A 63 -5.76 9.82 6.15
CA GLU A 63 -6.33 9.45 7.44
C GLU A 63 -6.53 7.93 7.59
N VAL A 64 -7.12 7.27 6.58
CA VAL A 64 -7.28 5.80 6.58
C VAL A 64 -5.93 5.09 6.68
N ARG A 65 -4.92 5.56 5.92
CA ARG A 65 -3.56 5.00 5.99
C ARG A 65 -2.93 5.21 7.36
N ALA A 66 -3.09 6.40 7.95
CA ALA A 66 -2.56 6.71 9.26
C ALA A 66 -3.17 5.76 10.31
N MET A 67 -4.50 5.56 10.28
CA MET A 67 -5.17 4.61 11.17
C MET A 67 -4.68 3.18 10.97
N GLN A 68 -4.56 2.71 9.72
CA GLN A 68 -4.03 1.37 9.43
C GLN A 68 -2.60 1.19 9.96
N GLN A 69 -1.73 2.19 9.75
CA GLN A 69 -0.35 2.15 10.22
C GLN A 69 -0.25 2.23 11.75
N GLU A 70 -1.12 3.00 12.41
CA GLU A 70 -1.19 3.10 13.86
C GLU A 70 -1.49 1.73 14.48
N GLN A 71 -2.47 1.00 13.94
CA GLN A 71 -2.77 -0.36 14.42
C GLN A 71 -1.59 -1.30 14.23
N VAL A 72 -0.93 -1.26 13.06
CA VAL A 72 0.27 -2.08 12.82
C VAL A 72 1.38 -1.73 13.81
N LYS A 73 1.63 -0.43 14.06
CA LYS A 73 2.63 0.03 15.03
C LYS A 73 2.30 -0.44 16.44
N LYS A 74 1.04 -0.32 16.85
CA LYS A 74 0.57 -0.73 18.19
C LYS A 74 0.85 -2.20 18.46
N PHE A 75 0.60 -3.07 17.48
CA PHE A 75 0.78 -4.50 17.62
C PHE A 75 2.10 -5.03 17.01
N ALA A 76 3.00 -4.14 16.57
CA ALA A 76 4.25 -4.54 15.92
C ALA A 76 5.20 -5.31 16.85
N ALA A 77 5.19 -4.97 18.14
CA ALA A 77 6.03 -5.59 19.16
C ALA A 77 5.50 -6.96 19.61
N THR A 78 4.18 -7.08 19.75
CA THR A 78 3.53 -8.28 20.28
C THR A 78 3.12 -9.27 19.19
N GLY A 79 2.96 -8.81 17.95
CA GLY A 79 2.46 -9.60 16.82
C GLY A 79 0.93 -9.76 16.78
N GLY A 80 0.22 -9.06 17.67
CA GLY A 80 -1.24 -9.13 17.82
C GLY A 80 -1.71 -8.73 19.22
N PRO A 81 -3.02 -8.73 19.47
CA PRO A 81 -3.59 -8.38 20.78
C PRO A 81 -3.24 -9.44 21.83
N THR A 82 -2.79 -9.00 22.99
CA THR A 82 -2.33 -9.88 24.08
C THR A 82 -3.45 -10.26 25.06
N ASN A 83 -4.61 -9.63 24.93
CA ASN A 83 -5.77 -9.85 25.78
C ASN A 83 -7.07 -9.52 25.02
N VAL A 84 -8.20 -9.86 25.63
CA VAL A 84 -9.53 -9.66 25.03
C VAL A 84 -9.85 -8.17 24.83
N LEU A 85 -9.41 -7.29 25.73
CA LEU A 85 -9.68 -5.86 25.63
C LEU A 85 -8.97 -5.24 24.41
N GLU A 86 -7.69 -5.55 24.23
CA GLU A 86 -6.92 -5.16 23.04
C GLU A 86 -7.50 -5.74 21.76
N ALA A 87 -8.02 -6.97 21.82
CA ALA A 87 -8.67 -7.58 20.66
C ALA A 87 -9.97 -6.84 20.31
N VAL A 88 -10.82 -6.53 21.29
CA VAL A 88 -12.04 -5.73 21.09
C VAL A 88 -11.69 -4.38 20.48
N GLU A 89 -10.67 -3.70 21.02
CA GLU A 89 -10.19 -2.44 20.46
C GLU A 89 -9.76 -2.60 19.01
N LEU A 90 -8.95 -3.62 18.69
CA LEU A 90 -8.51 -3.88 17.32
C LEU A 90 -9.70 -4.16 16.38
N VAL A 91 -10.69 -4.96 16.79
CA VAL A 91 -11.92 -5.20 16.01
C VAL A 91 -12.68 -3.90 15.77
N THR A 92 -12.85 -3.07 16.80
CA THR A 92 -13.52 -1.76 16.69
C THR A 92 -12.76 -0.85 15.74
N SER A 93 -11.42 -0.74 15.87
CA SER A 93 -10.60 0.05 14.97
C SER A 93 -10.71 -0.45 13.52
N MET A 94 -10.74 -1.77 13.30
CA MET A 94 -10.94 -2.34 11.97
C MET A 94 -12.33 -2.02 11.41
N ALA A 95 -13.38 -2.04 12.24
CA ALA A 95 -14.72 -1.62 11.84
C ALA A 95 -14.74 -0.13 11.43
N THR A 96 -14.12 0.75 12.21
CA THR A 96 -13.99 2.18 11.88
C THR A 96 -13.19 2.40 10.60
N ILE A 97 -12.06 1.70 10.43
CA ILE A 97 -11.26 1.77 9.20
C ILE A 97 -12.10 1.34 7.99
N ASN A 98 -12.83 0.23 8.10
CA ASN A 98 -13.70 -0.26 7.02
C ASN A 98 -14.81 0.75 6.70
N GLN A 99 -15.42 1.36 7.71
CA GLN A 99 -16.42 2.42 7.51
C GLN A 99 -15.82 3.59 6.72
N LYS A 100 -14.66 4.12 7.16
CA LYS A 100 -13.99 5.23 6.46
C LYS A 100 -13.58 4.86 5.04
N VAL A 101 -13.10 3.64 4.82
CA VAL A 101 -12.79 3.11 3.48
C VAL A 101 -14.05 3.09 2.60
N ASN A 102 -15.21 2.72 3.14
CA ASN A 102 -16.46 2.71 2.39
C ASN A 102 -16.96 4.12 2.03
N GLU A 103 -16.71 5.10 2.91
CA GLU A 103 -17.00 6.53 2.69
C GLU A 103 -16.04 7.19 1.67
N LEU A 104 -14.93 6.55 1.32
CA LEU A 104 -14.05 7.02 0.25
C LEU A 104 -14.72 6.92 -1.12
N PRO A 105 -14.39 7.84 -2.06
CA PRO A 105 -14.72 7.68 -3.47
C PRO A 105 -14.28 6.32 -4.03
N GLU A 106 -15.04 5.75 -4.96
CA GLU A 106 -14.82 4.39 -5.52
C GLU A 106 -13.40 4.19 -6.04
N ASN A 107 -12.84 5.21 -6.70
CA ASN A 107 -11.48 5.20 -7.25
C ASN A 107 -10.38 5.16 -6.17
N MET A 108 -10.68 5.55 -4.93
CA MET A 108 -9.73 5.52 -3.80
C MET A 108 -9.95 4.34 -2.87
N ARG A 109 -11.16 3.80 -2.81
CA ARG A 109 -11.50 2.63 -1.98
C ARG A 109 -10.59 1.45 -2.29
N GLY A 110 -10.41 1.14 -3.58
CA GLY A 110 -9.51 0.07 -4.02
C GLY A 110 -8.07 0.28 -3.55
N GLN A 111 -7.57 1.52 -3.57
CA GLN A 111 -6.23 1.83 -3.09
C GLN A 111 -6.11 1.65 -1.57
N ALA A 112 -7.06 2.15 -0.79
CA ALA A 112 -7.07 2.00 0.66
C ALA A 112 -7.16 0.54 1.11
N GLN A 113 -7.94 -0.28 0.40
CA GLN A 113 -8.02 -1.72 0.63
C GLN A 113 -6.73 -2.44 0.27
N GLN A 114 -6.10 -2.09 -0.86
CA GLN A 114 -4.80 -2.66 -1.27
C GLN A 114 -3.70 -2.31 -0.26
N ASP A 115 -3.66 -1.07 0.23
CA ASP A 115 -2.67 -0.63 1.22
C ASP A 115 -2.85 -1.38 2.55
N GLY A 116 -4.08 -1.51 3.03
CA GLY A 116 -4.40 -2.32 4.21
C GLY A 116 -4.04 -3.80 4.02
N GLY A 117 -4.31 -4.36 2.84
CA GLY A 117 -3.95 -5.74 2.49
C GLY A 117 -2.43 -5.98 2.50
N LYS A 118 -1.64 -5.05 1.96
CA LYS A 118 -0.16 -5.14 2.00
C LYS A 118 0.37 -5.13 3.43
N LEU A 119 -0.18 -4.26 4.28
CA LEU A 119 0.18 -4.20 5.69
C LEU A 119 -0.11 -5.52 6.41
N PHE A 120 -1.30 -6.10 6.18
CA PHE A 120 -1.66 -7.41 6.73
C PHE A 120 -0.72 -8.52 6.25
N MET A 121 -0.43 -8.58 4.94
CA MET A 121 0.48 -9.59 4.38
C MET A 121 1.89 -9.46 4.95
N THR A 122 2.38 -8.23 5.15
CA THR A 122 3.68 -7.96 5.77
C THR A 122 3.70 -8.44 7.22
N ALA A 123 2.65 -8.15 7.99
CA ALA A 123 2.53 -8.61 9.38
C ALA A 123 2.47 -10.15 9.48
N MET A 124 1.74 -10.79 8.56
CA MET A 124 1.67 -12.25 8.49
C MET A 124 3.02 -12.87 8.12
N GLN A 125 3.73 -12.29 7.17
CA GLN A 125 5.07 -12.74 6.80
C GLN A 125 6.03 -12.63 7.99
N LYS A 126 6.01 -11.50 8.70
CA LYS A 126 6.81 -11.32 9.92
C LYS A 126 6.47 -12.36 11.00
N ARG A 127 5.18 -12.69 11.18
CA ARG A 127 4.75 -13.72 12.12
C ARG A 127 5.31 -15.10 11.76
N MET A 128 5.30 -15.44 10.48
CA MET A 128 5.90 -16.68 9.97
C MET A 128 7.42 -16.68 10.13
N ASP A 129 8.09 -15.57 9.81
CA ASP A 129 9.54 -15.43 9.97
C ASP A 129 9.95 -15.63 11.43
N ASN A 130 9.27 -14.98 12.38
CA ASN A 130 9.49 -15.19 13.81
C ASN A 130 9.41 -16.67 14.22
N TYR A 131 8.49 -17.45 13.65
CA TYR A 131 8.39 -18.89 13.94
C TYR A 131 9.62 -19.67 13.45
N PHE A 132 10.10 -19.38 12.23
CA PHE A 132 11.24 -20.11 11.67
C PHE A 132 12.58 -19.68 12.27
N ASP A 133 12.70 -18.41 12.70
CA ASP A 133 13.90 -17.85 13.32
C ASP A 133 14.11 -18.35 14.75
N LEU A 134 13.04 -18.83 15.42
CA LEU A 134 13.14 -19.39 16.76
C LEU A 134 13.73 -20.81 16.77
N PRO A 135 14.50 -21.18 17.83
CA PRO A 135 14.91 -22.56 18.08
C PRO A 135 13.71 -23.51 18.17
N ALA A 136 13.89 -24.77 17.78
CA ALA A 136 12.81 -25.76 17.68
C ALA A 136 12.03 -25.93 18.98
N GLU A 137 12.71 -25.79 20.12
CA GLU A 137 12.14 -25.92 21.46
C GLU A 137 11.21 -24.75 21.82
N GLN A 138 11.42 -23.58 21.22
CA GLN A 138 10.65 -22.36 21.51
C GLN A 138 9.48 -22.16 20.53
N ARG A 139 9.50 -22.87 19.41
CA ARG A 139 8.47 -22.78 18.36
C ARG A 139 7.07 -23.08 18.88
N GLN A 140 6.92 -24.07 19.78
CA GLN A 140 5.60 -24.41 20.33
C GLN A 140 5.01 -23.27 21.15
N ALA A 141 5.81 -22.61 21.99
CA ALA A 141 5.36 -21.48 22.79
C ALA A 141 4.98 -20.28 21.92
N GLU A 142 5.70 -20.04 20.82
CA GLU A 142 5.35 -19.01 19.85
C GLU A 142 4.04 -19.34 19.11
N LEU A 143 3.85 -20.59 18.68
CA LEU A 143 2.57 -21.03 18.10
C LEU A 143 1.41 -20.84 19.10
N ASP A 144 1.62 -21.17 20.38
CA ASP A 144 0.60 -20.98 21.42
C ASP A 144 0.20 -19.53 21.56
N LYS A 145 1.18 -18.63 21.64
CA LYS A 145 0.96 -17.19 21.69
C LYS A 145 0.18 -16.70 20.46
N GLN A 146 0.56 -17.14 19.26
CA GLN A 146 -0.12 -16.75 18.02
C GLN A 146 -1.55 -17.30 17.94
N ILE A 147 -1.78 -18.52 18.43
CA ILE A 147 -3.11 -19.11 18.55
C ILE A 147 -3.96 -18.31 19.54
N ASP A 148 -3.42 -17.94 20.70
CA ASP A 148 -4.14 -17.15 21.71
C ASP A 148 -4.55 -15.78 21.15
N GLN A 149 -3.64 -15.10 20.45
CA GLN A 149 -3.94 -13.86 19.72
C GLN A 149 -5.09 -14.05 18.72
N GLY A 150 -5.09 -15.17 17.98
CA GLY A 150 -6.16 -15.53 17.06
C GLY A 150 -7.49 -15.79 17.78
N GLU A 151 -7.47 -16.46 18.93
CA GLU A 151 -8.66 -16.74 19.74
C GLU A 151 -9.23 -15.48 20.39
N PHE A 152 -8.39 -14.54 20.85
CA PHE A 152 -8.85 -13.23 21.32
C PHE A 152 -9.57 -12.47 20.21
N MET A 153 -8.98 -12.45 19.01
CA MET A 153 -9.60 -11.83 17.83
C MET A 153 -10.90 -12.50 17.45
N ARG A 154 -10.95 -13.84 17.41
CA ARG A 154 -12.16 -14.61 17.11
C ARG A 154 -13.29 -14.26 18.09
N LYS A 155 -13.01 -14.30 19.39
CA LYS A 155 -13.99 -13.97 20.45
C LYS A 155 -14.46 -12.52 20.36
N ALA A 156 -13.55 -11.58 20.11
CA ALA A 156 -13.90 -10.18 19.93
C ALA A 156 -14.80 -9.96 18.70
N TRP A 157 -14.51 -10.66 17.59
CA TRP A 157 -15.32 -10.62 16.37
C TRP A 157 -16.71 -11.23 16.58
N GLU A 158 -16.78 -12.39 17.23
CA GLU A 158 -18.04 -13.06 17.58
C GLU A 158 -18.89 -12.18 18.49
N THR A 159 -18.27 -11.53 19.47
CA THR A 159 -18.95 -10.59 20.39
C THR A 159 -19.49 -9.37 19.62
N GLY A 160 -18.68 -8.77 18.75
CA GLY A 160 -19.08 -7.63 17.93
C GLY A 160 -20.19 -7.97 16.93
N GLN A 161 -20.09 -9.11 16.24
CA GLN A 161 -21.15 -9.59 15.35
C GLN A 161 -22.45 -9.90 16.09
N SER A 162 -22.35 -10.53 17.26
CA SER A 162 -23.52 -10.85 18.08
C SER A 162 -24.22 -9.59 18.57
N ALA A 163 -23.46 -8.58 18.99
CA ALA A 163 -24.00 -7.27 19.39
C ALA A 163 -24.71 -6.57 18.23
N MET A 164 -24.09 -6.52 17.05
CA MET A 164 -24.69 -5.93 15.84
C MET A 164 -25.95 -6.67 15.41
N LYS A 165 -25.95 -8.00 15.48
CA LYS A 165 -27.12 -8.84 15.20
C LYS A 165 -28.26 -8.59 16.21
N ALA A 166 -27.94 -8.42 17.49
CA ALA A 166 -28.92 -8.18 18.55
C ALA A 166 -29.66 -6.84 18.41
N VAL A 167 -29.02 -5.82 17.86
CA VAL A 167 -29.64 -4.49 17.62
C VAL A 167 -30.29 -4.37 16.24
N GLY A 168 -30.45 -5.47 15.50
CA GLY A 168 -31.08 -5.47 14.18
C GLY A 168 -30.24 -4.83 13.07
N LEU A 169 -29.00 -4.42 13.35
CA LEU A 169 -28.06 -3.84 12.40
C LEU A 169 -27.10 -4.87 11.79
N GLY A 170 -27.17 -6.13 12.20
CA GLY A 170 -26.37 -7.24 11.68
C GLY A 170 -26.78 -7.72 10.28
N GLY A 171 -27.30 -6.81 9.45
CA GLY A 171 -27.99 -7.12 8.21
C GLY A 171 -27.78 -6.10 7.09
N THR A 172 -26.56 -5.61 6.87
CA THR A 172 -26.18 -4.91 5.62
C THR A 172 -24.68 -5.05 5.37
N GLY A 173 -24.27 -6.23 4.92
CA GLY A 173 -22.88 -6.53 4.57
C GLY A 173 -22.65 -7.99 4.23
N GLY A 174 -23.48 -8.54 3.33
CA GLY A 174 -23.38 -9.92 2.86
C GLY A 174 -24.62 -10.74 3.18
N GLN A 175 -25.46 -10.94 2.17
CA GLN A 175 -26.43 -12.02 2.14
C GLN A 175 -25.69 -13.36 2.29
N ALA A 176 -25.80 -13.99 3.45
CA ALA A 176 -25.58 -15.43 3.62
C ALA A 176 -26.40 -15.93 4.81
N SER A 177 -27.71 -15.98 4.60
CA SER A 177 -28.59 -16.93 5.25
C SER A 177 -28.16 -18.36 4.86
N GLY A 178 -27.70 -19.16 5.81
CA GLY A 178 -27.46 -20.59 5.61
C GLY A 178 -26.34 -21.11 6.50
N GLY A 179 -26.67 -21.97 7.46
CA GLY A 179 -25.70 -22.67 8.29
C GLY A 179 -24.73 -23.48 7.43
N GLY A 180 -23.46 -23.11 7.46
CA GLY A 180 -22.36 -23.81 6.80
C GLY A 180 -21.09 -22.95 6.87
N PRO A 181 -19.93 -23.50 7.25
CA PRO A 181 -18.69 -22.74 7.27
C PRO A 181 -18.32 -22.27 5.85
N PRO A 182 -17.75 -21.07 5.67
CA PRO A 182 -17.42 -20.55 4.36
C PRO A 182 -16.37 -21.44 3.69
N ALA A 183 -16.76 -22.02 2.56
CA ALA A 183 -15.89 -22.84 1.73
C ALA A 183 -14.88 -21.97 0.97
N GLY A 184 -13.59 -22.35 1.04
CA GLY A 184 -12.62 -22.20 -0.05
C GLY A 184 -12.05 -20.80 -0.30
N GLY A 185 -11.08 -20.38 0.51
CA GLY A 185 -10.13 -19.32 0.12
C GLY A 185 -9.15 -18.97 1.25
N PRO A 186 -7.86 -18.71 0.98
CA PRO A 186 -6.93 -18.33 2.03
C PRO A 186 -7.39 -17.04 2.74
N PRO A 187 -7.14 -16.89 4.05
CA PRO A 187 -7.58 -15.75 4.82
C PRO A 187 -6.77 -14.52 4.37
N GLY A 188 -7.41 -13.58 3.68
CA GLY A 188 -6.76 -12.34 3.21
C GLY A 188 -7.31 -11.71 1.93
N GLY A 189 -8.42 -12.21 1.38
CA GLY A 189 -9.13 -11.51 0.31
C GLY A 189 -9.77 -10.21 0.81
N PRO A 190 -9.86 -9.15 -0.03
CA PRO A 190 -10.39 -7.84 0.36
C PRO A 190 -11.83 -7.95 0.93
N PRO A 191 -12.14 -7.28 2.06
CA PRO A 191 -13.49 -7.21 2.58
C PRO A 191 -14.32 -6.34 1.63
N GLY A 192 -15.23 -6.95 0.89
CA GLY A 192 -16.07 -6.26 -0.10
C GLY A 192 -16.41 -7.07 -1.36
N GLN A 193 -15.80 -8.24 -1.55
CA GLN A 193 -16.11 -9.12 -2.67
C GLN A 193 -16.65 -10.48 -2.20
N ALA A 194 -17.66 -10.44 -1.34
CA ALA A 194 -18.51 -11.61 -1.09
C ALA A 194 -19.74 -11.49 -2.00
N GLY A 195 -19.84 -12.33 -3.04
CA GLY A 195 -21.10 -12.46 -3.78
C GLY A 195 -21.05 -12.79 -5.27
N GLY A 196 -19.92 -13.20 -5.85
CA GLY A 196 -19.89 -13.73 -7.21
C GLY A 196 -19.03 -14.99 -7.26
N ALA A 197 -19.58 -16.09 -7.75
CA ALA A 197 -18.77 -17.27 -8.07
C ALA A 197 -17.73 -16.86 -9.11
N ARG A 198 -16.50 -16.55 -8.67
CA ARG A 198 -15.37 -16.26 -9.58
C ARG A 198 -15.33 -17.35 -10.63
N THR A 199 -15.27 -16.98 -11.90
CA THR A 199 -15.21 -17.96 -12.98
C THR A 199 -13.99 -18.87 -12.78
N GLU A 200 -14.00 -20.07 -13.34
CA GLU A 200 -12.84 -20.96 -13.22
C GLU A 200 -11.57 -20.30 -13.77
N GLU A 201 -11.70 -19.52 -14.84
CA GLU A 201 -10.63 -18.71 -15.41
C GLU A 201 -10.09 -17.66 -14.43
N GLU A 202 -10.96 -16.90 -13.76
CA GLU A 202 -10.54 -15.92 -12.75
C GLU A 202 -9.82 -16.57 -11.56
N ARG A 203 -10.30 -17.74 -11.11
CA ARG A 203 -9.62 -18.51 -10.07
C ARG A 203 -8.25 -18.98 -10.53
N ASN A 204 -8.14 -19.49 -11.75
CA ASN A 204 -6.89 -19.95 -12.33
C ASN A 204 -5.89 -18.79 -12.50
N LYS A 205 -6.36 -17.63 -13.00
CA LYS A 205 -5.55 -16.41 -13.14
C LYS A 205 -5.03 -15.92 -11.79
N TRP A 206 -5.87 -15.90 -10.77
CA TRP A 206 -5.46 -15.52 -9.42
C TRP A 206 -4.45 -16.50 -8.82
N ARG A 207 -4.65 -17.82 -8.97
CA ARG A 207 -3.68 -18.83 -8.50
C ARG A 207 -2.33 -18.67 -9.23
N LYS A 208 -2.37 -18.47 -10.55
CA LYS A 208 -1.18 -18.23 -11.35
C LYS A 208 -0.45 -16.97 -10.89
N ASP A 209 -1.16 -15.86 -10.74
CA ASP A 209 -0.58 -14.60 -10.24
C ASP A 209 0.06 -14.76 -8.86
N MET A 210 -0.55 -15.54 -7.95
CA MET A 210 0.06 -15.87 -6.67
C MET A 210 1.34 -16.72 -6.83
N ILE A 211 1.30 -17.75 -7.68
CA ILE A 211 2.44 -18.64 -7.94
C ILE A 211 3.60 -17.87 -8.56
N ASP A 212 3.32 -16.96 -9.49
CA ASP A 212 4.31 -16.13 -10.17
C ASP A 212 4.96 -15.11 -9.20
N LYS A 213 4.22 -14.66 -8.18
CA LYS A 213 4.69 -13.70 -7.17
C LYS A 213 5.35 -14.35 -5.95
N THR A 214 5.31 -15.67 -5.80
CA THR A 214 5.86 -16.38 -4.64
C THR A 214 6.92 -17.38 -5.06
N SER A 215 8.03 -17.44 -4.33
CA SER A 215 9.06 -18.46 -4.59
C SER A 215 8.62 -19.85 -4.09
N PRO A 216 9.17 -20.95 -4.64
CA PRO A 216 8.92 -22.29 -4.12
C PRO A 216 9.23 -22.41 -2.62
N GLU A 217 10.32 -21.78 -2.18
CA GLU A 217 10.73 -21.77 -0.77
C GLU A 217 9.72 -21.03 0.11
N GLN A 218 9.25 -19.84 -0.30
CA GLN A 218 8.20 -19.11 0.43
C GLN A 218 6.93 -19.94 0.57
N ARG A 219 6.51 -20.63 -0.50
CA ARG A 219 5.34 -21.52 -0.45
C ARG A 219 5.53 -22.71 0.48
N SER A 220 6.72 -23.29 0.51
CA SER A 220 7.04 -24.39 1.42
C SER A 220 6.99 -23.94 2.89
N ARG A 221 7.59 -22.79 3.22
CA ARG A 221 7.56 -22.18 4.55
C ARG A 221 6.14 -21.87 4.99
N TRP A 222 5.32 -21.31 4.09
CA TRP A 222 3.91 -21.07 4.36
C TRP A 222 3.16 -22.36 4.68
N THR A 223 3.36 -23.40 3.87
CA THR A 223 2.68 -24.69 4.02
C THR A 223 3.06 -25.37 5.34
N GLU A 224 4.35 -25.39 5.68
CA GLU A 224 4.84 -25.92 6.94
C GLU A 224 4.34 -25.12 8.14
N TYR A 225 4.34 -23.80 8.06
CA TYR A 225 3.82 -22.93 9.12
C TYR A 225 2.33 -23.17 9.38
N ILE A 226 1.51 -23.24 8.32
CA ILE A 226 0.08 -23.53 8.43
C ILE A 226 -0.15 -24.95 9.00
N ARG A 227 0.63 -25.94 8.55
CA ARG A 227 0.58 -27.31 9.09
C ARG A 227 0.87 -27.32 10.58
N ALA A 228 1.94 -26.66 11.01
CA ALA A 228 2.35 -26.59 12.41
C ALA A 228 1.33 -25.86 13.29
N MET A 229 0.76 -24.75 12.80
CA MET A 229 -0.34 -24.05 13.46
C MET A 229 -1.56 -24.94 13.64
N GLN A 230 -1.95 -25.68 12.59
CA GLN A 230 -3.11 -26.58 12.63
C GLN A 230 -2.90 -27.73 13.61
N GLU A 231 -1.74 -28.40 13.53
CA GLU A 231 -1.36 -29.47 14.46
C GLU A 231 -1.36 -28.98 15.91
N ARG A 232 -0.85 -27.78 16.17
CA ARG A 232 -0.84 -27.21 17.52
C ARG A 232 -2.25 -26.86 18.01
N ARG A 233 -3.13 -26.39 17.14
CA ARG A 233 -4.55 -26.16 17.48
C ARG A 233 -5.26 -27.47 17.81
N GLU A 234 -5.01 -28.53 17.04
CA GLU A 234 -5.56 -29.87 17.30
C GLU A 234 -5.08 -30.43 18.65
N GLN A 235 -3.78 -30.33 18.95
CA GLN A 235 -3.23 -30.71 20.27
C GLN A 235 -3.91 -29.96 21.43
N ARG A 236 -4.38 -28.73 21.17
CA ARG A 236 -5.10 -27.90 22.14
C ARG A 236 -6.63 -28.09 22.12
N GLY A 237 -7.14 -28.99 21.29
CA GLY A 237 -8.58 -29.21 21.13
C GLY A 237 -9.33 -28.00 20.54
N LEU A 238 -8.63 -27.13 19.81
CA LEU A 238 -9.21 -25.95 19.17
C LEU A 238 -9.65 -26.28 17.74
N PRO A 239 -10.72 -25.64 17.22
CA PRO A 239 -11.14 -25.83 15.85
C PRO A 239 -10.05 -25.39 14.87
N PRO A 240 -10.01 -25.94 13.64
CA PRO A 240 -9.05 -25.53 12.62
C PRO A 240 -9.05 -24.02 12.39
N GLY A 241 -7.85 -23.46 12.22
CA GLY A 241 -7.67 -22.03 11.95
C GLY A 241 -7.78 -21.76 10.45
N GLY A 242 -8.90 -21.21 9.99
CA GLY A 242 -9.17 -20.95 8.57
C GLY A 242 -10.14 -21.97 7.96
N PRO A 243 -10.49 -21.82 6.67
CA PRO A 243 -11.47 -22.70 6.05
C PRO A 243 -10.97 -24.15 6.01
N PRO A 244 -11.87 -25.13 6.21
CA PRO A 244 -11.52 -26.54 6.12
C PRO A 244 -11.01 -26.87 4.71
N ARG A 245 -10.02 -27.77 4.64
CA ARG A 245 -9.48 -28.31 3.40
C ARG A 245 -10.50 -29.21 2.70
#